data_AF-A0A9P6II45-F1
#
_entry.id   AF-A0A9P6II45-F1
#
_cell.length_a   1.000
_cell.length_b   1.000
_cell.length_c   1.000
_cell.angle_alpha   90.00
_cell.angle_beta   90.00
_cell.angle_gamma   90.00
#
_symmetry.space_group_name_H-M   'P 1'
#
loop_
_entity.id
_entity.type
_entity.pdbx_description
1 polymer ?
#
loop_
_entity_poly.entity_id
_entity_poly.type
_entity_poly.pdbx_seq_one_letter_code
_entity_poly.pdbx_strand_id
1 'polypeptide(L)'
;MVNLEWTPRLDKAFRKLHAKATTTASPTLKLNEDETRTAEDVGALLESTEQPVCADLDLIKRVSGLLLKYSSSANSKQDIGDNGDNHVHDANGAFEDWIHVMIKGSSVYIPKSPPKERSPELEQIMEGIKAQIAEKEYQRMVSSIDPDAGSGSSIAGSIRQDVKEMKEIKAHAIGIINVLYTGAAVFTAVFMISGHFTEDLGKRVLLAFLAFVLIVACEAYLYSRHVSAANTPASRGRKKPKLPDDVVITTRSFVKDKSA
;
A
#
# COMPACT_ATOMS: atom_id res chain seq x y z
N MET A 1 -4.25 12.59 -15.88
CA MET A 1 -3.86 11.59 -16.89
C MET A 1 -3.50 10.32 -16.15
N VAL A 2 -4.25 9.24 -16.41
CA VAL A 2 -3.99 7.92 -15.81
C VAL A 2 -3.19 7.14 -16.84
N ASN A 3 -1.93 6.88 -16.51
CA ASN A 3 -1.00 6.19 -17.40
C ASN A 3 -1.00 4.70 -17.07
N LEU A 4 -1.17 3.86 -18.08
CA LEU A 4 -1.07 2.40 -17.95
C LEU A 4 0.26 1.91 -18.52
N GLU A 5 0.83 0.89 -17.91
CA GLU A 5 2.00 0.21 -18.45
C GLU A 5 1.70 -0.38 -19.83
N TRP A 6 2.66 -0.27 -20.74
CA TRP A 6 2.54 -0.82 -22.08
C TRP A 6 2.62 -2.35 -22.05
N THR A 7 1.64 -2.99 -22.69
CA THR A 7 1.56 -4.47 -22.73
C THR A 7 1.67 -4.99 -24.16
N PRO A 8 2.14 -6.25 -24.36
CA PRO A 8 2.19 -6.87 -25.68
C PRO A 8 0.82 -7.00 -26.37
N ARG A 9 -0.28 -6.96 -25.60
CA ARG A 9 -1.65 -6.99 -26.14
C ARG A 9 -2.05 -5.63 -26.70
N LEU A 10 -1.67 -4.57 -26.00
CA LEU A 10 -1.88 -3.19 -26.42
C LEU A 10 -1.07 -2.90 -27.68
N ASP A 11 0.20 -3.33 -27.75
CA ASP A 11 1.03 -3.23 -28.96
C ASP A 11 0.37 -3.89 -30.19
N LYS A 12 -0.16 -5.12 -30.05
CA LYS A 12 -0.88 -5.80 -31.13
C LYS A 12 -2.13 -5.05 -31.58
N ALA A 13 -2.90 -4.49 -30.65
CA ALA A 13 -4.10 -3.72 -30.97
C ALA A 13 -3.76 -2.43 -31.71
N PHE A 14 -2.74 -1.70 -31.25
CA PHE A 14 -2.28 -0.45 -31.85
C PHE A 14 -1.68 -0.70 -33.24
N ARG A 15 -0.88 -1.75 -33.43
CA ARG A 15 -0.38 -2.15 -34.77
C ARG A 15 -1.49 -2.58 -35.72
N LYS A 16 -2.50 -3.30 -35.23
CA LYS A 16 -3.67 -3.70 -36.04
C LYS A 16 -4.49 -2.49 -36.49
N LEU A 17 -4.62 -1.49 -35.62
CA LEU A 17 -5.26 -0.22 -35.98
C LEU A 17 -4.42 0.56 -36.98
N HIS A 18 -3.12 0.70 -36.74
CA HIS A 18 -2.20 1.39 -37.65
C HIS A 18 -2.21 0.74 -39.05
N ALA A 19 -2.04 -0.58 -39.14
CA ALA A 19 -2.10 -1.31 -40.41
C ALA A 19 -3.44 -1.12 -41.15
N LYS A 20 -4.56 -1.09 -40.40
CA LYS A 20 -5.88 -0.79 -40.99
C LYS A 20 -5.98 0.66 -41.44
N ALA A 21 -5.54 1.63 -40.65
CA ALA A 21 -5.52 3.05 -41.02
C ALA A 21 -4.70 3.28 -42.29
N THR A 22 -3.51 2.68 -42.40
CA THR A 22 -2.67 2.76 -43.61
C THR A 22 -3.31 2.05 -44.81
N THR A 23 -4.03 0.94 -44.60
CA THR A 23 -4.74 0.20 -45.67
C THR A 23 -6.02 0.91 -46.13
N THR A 24 -6.65 1.72 -45.26
CA THR A 24 -7.94 2.41 -45.54
C THR A 24 -7.75 3.76 -46.25
N ALA A 25 -6.52 4.09 -46.69
CA ALA A 25 -6.27 5.14 -47.69
C ALA A 25 -6.81 4.77 -49.11
N SER A 26 -7.75 3.83 -49.20
CA SER A 26 -8.50 3.44 -50.39
C SER A 26 -10.02 3.56 -50.12
N PRO A 27 -10.83 3.94 -51.13
CA PRO A 27 -11.65 5.16 -51.09
C PRO A 27 -13.08 4.99 -50.53
N THR A 28 -13.33 4.11 -49.55
CA THR A 28 -14.71 3.79 -49.13
C THR A 28 -15.11 4.12 -47.69
N LEU A 29 -14.21 4.69 -46.87
CA LEU A 29 -14.55 5.15 -45.52
C LEU A 29 -13.96 6.55 -45.27
N LYS A 30 -14.81 7.58 -45.26
CA LYS A 30 -14.43 8.93 -44.82
C LYS A 30 -14.20 8.89 -43.31
N LEU A 31 -12.94 8.91 -42.89
CA LEU A 31 -12.57 9.08 -41.49
C LEU A 31 -13.05 10.46 -41.00
N ASN A 32 -13.58 10.52 -39.78
CA ASN A 32 -13.83 11.79 -39.11
C ASN A 32 -12.50 12.39 -38.60
N GLU A 33 -12.46 13.71 -38.41
CA GLU A 33 -11.24 14.47 -38.02
C GLU A 33 -10.63 13.97 -36.68
N ASP A 34 -11.46 13.49 -35.77
CA ASP A 34 -11.04 12.87 -34.51
C ASP A 34 -10.37 11.49 -34.70
N GLU A 35 -10.74 10.77 -35.77
CA GLU A 35 -10.24 9.43 -36.07
C GLU A 35 -8.88 9.50 -36.76
N THR A 36 -8.66 10.51 -37.61
CA THR A 36 -7.35 10.79 -38.20
C THR A 36 -6.36 11.23 -37.12
N ARG A 37 -6.78 12.10 -36.20
CA ARG A 37 -5.96 12.52 -35.05
C ARG A 37 -5.57 11.35 -34.15
N THR A 38 -6.52 10.44 -33.86
CA THR A 38 -6.23 9.24 -33.07
C THR A 38 -5.25 8.30 -33.79
N ALA A 39 -5.33 8.18 -35.12
CA ALA A 39 -4.39 7.38 -35.91
C ALA A 39 -2.98 7.99 -35.93
N GLU A 40 -2.88 9.32 -36.00
CA GLU A 40 -1.62 10.07 -35.90
C GLU A 40 -0.98 9.92 -34.52
N ASP A 41 -1.76 10.07 -33.44
CA ASP A 41 -1.29 9.88 -32.05
C ASP A 41 -0.76 8.45 -31.83
N VAL A 42 -1.43 7.45 -32.41
CA VAL A 42 -0.99 6.03 -32.39
C VAL A 42 0.27 5.82 -33.23
N GLY A 43 0.36 6.46 -34.40
CA GLY A 43 1.55 6.43 -35.26
C GLY A 43 2.77 7.01 -34.56
N ALA A 44 2.63 8.17 -33.94
CA ALA A 44 3.68 8.83 -33.18
C ALA A 44 4.19 7.96 -32.00
N LEU A 45 3.29 7.25 -31.31
CA LEU A 45 3.68 6.32 -30.25
C LEU A 45 4.40 5.07 -30.76
N LEU A 46 4.02 4.55 -31.93
CA LEU A 46 4.65 3.36 -32.53
C LEU A 46 5.99 3.67 -33.22
N GLU A 47 6.18 4.90 -33.70
CA GLU A 47 7.40 5.37 -34.36
C GLU A 47 8.48 5.81 -33.37
N SER A 48 8.10 6.09 -32.12
CA SER A 48 9.06 6.30 -31.05
C SER A 48 9.97 5.07 -30.90
N THR A 49 11.27 5.27 -31.08
CA THR A 49 12.29 4.19 -31.17
C THR A 49 12.49 3.47 -29.83
N GLU A 50 11.96 4.03 -28.74
CA GLU A 50 11.90 3.41 -27.43
C GLU A 50 10.49 2.85 -27.22
N GLN A 51 10.38 1.60 -26.75
CA GLN A 51 9.07 1.03 -26.43
C GLN A 51 8.34 1.97 -25.46
N PRO A 52 7.16 2.49 -25.81
CA PRO A 52 6.46 3.44 -24.96
C PRO A 52 6.22 2.79 -23.60
N VAL A 53 6.73 3.38 -22.52
CA VAL A 53 6.63 2.82 -21.16
C VAL A 53 5.20 2.97 -20.63
N CYS A 54 4.45 3.94 -21.14
CA CYS A 54 3.07 4.16 -20.77
C CYS A 54 2.15 4.56 -21.94
N ALA A 55 0.87 4.21 -21.83
CA ALA A 55 -0.20 4.70 -22.69
C ALA A 55 -1.27 5.40 -21.83
N ASP A 56 -1.82 6.50 -22.36
CA ASP A 56 -2.92 7.22 -21.70
C ASP A 56 -4.23 6.45 -21.85
N LEU A 57 -5.00 6.37 -20.76
CA LEU A 57 -6.27 5.63 -20.73
C LEU A 57 -7.29 6.17 -21.74
N ASP A 58 -7.30 7.48 -21.99
CA ASP A 58 -8.23 8.09 -22.94
C ASP A 58 -7.88 7.78 -24.40
N LEU A 59 -6.58 7.59 -24.71
CA LEU A 59 -6.16 7.10 -26.02
C LEU A 59 -6.57 5.64 -26.22
N ILE A 60 -6.43 4.80 -25.19
CA ILE A 60 -6.86 3.39 -25.24
C ILE A 60 -8.36 3.29 -25.50
N LYS A 61 -9.18 4.12 -24.84
CA LYS A 61 -10.63 4.19 -25.10
C LYS A 61 -10.92 4.53 -26.56
N ARG A 62 -10.27 5.56 -27.12
CA ARG A 62 -10.46 5.96 -28.52
C ARG A 62 -10.05 4.86 -29.51
N VAL A 63 -8.89 4.23 -29.28
CA VAL A 63 -8.38 3.11 -30.09
C VAL A 63 -9.33 1.91 -30.05
N SER A 64 -9.86 1.57 -28.88
CA SER A 64 -10.82 0.47 -28.74
C SER A 64 -12.14 0.76 -29.48
N GLY A 65 -12.66 1.98 -29.40
CA GLY A 65 -13.88 2.39 -30.10
C GLY A 65 -13.71 2.34 -31.62
N LEU A 66 -12.56 2.79 -32.12
CA LEU A 66 -12.20 2.68 -33.54
C LEU A 66 -12.10 1.23 -33.99
N LEU A 67 -11.41 0.37 -33.23
CA LEU A 67 -11.26 -1.04 -33.58
C LEU A 67 -12.62 -1.76 -33.68
N LEU A 68 -13.55 -1.43 -32.79
CA LEU A 68 -14.90 -1.96 -32.79
C LEU A 68 -15.72 -1.46 -33.99
N LYS A 69 -15.65 -0.15 -34.30
CA LYS A 69 -16.28 0.42 -35.50
C LYS A 69 -15.77 -0.25 -36.79
N TYR A 70 -14.47 -0.51 -36.87
CA TYR A 70 -13.88 -1.25 -38.00
C TYR A 70 -14.24 -2.74 -38.02
N SER A 71 -14.50 -3.36 -36.87
CA SER A 71 -14.98 -4.75 -36.79
C SER A 71 -16.44 -4.85 -37.22
N SER A 72 -17.30 -3.92 -36.77
CA SER A 72 -18.71 -3.88 -37.12
C SER A 72 -18.94 -3.55 -38.61
N SER A 73 -18.11 -2.68 -39.18
CA SER A 73 -18.17 -2.34 -40.61
C SER A 73 -17.78 -3.52 -41.52
N ALA A 74 -16.92 -4.43 -41.05
CA ALA A 74 -16.53 -5.62 -41.80
C ALA A 74 -17.64 -6.70 -41.86
N ASN A 75 -18.54 -6.73 -40.87
CA ASN A 75 -19.63 -7.71 -40.80
C ASN A 75 -20.93 -7.24 -41.48
N SER A 76 -21.06 -5.98 -41.92
CA SER A 76 -22.30 -5.52 -42.57
C SER A 76 -22.51 -6.03 -44.00
N LYS A 77 -21.57 -6.82 -44.54
CA LYS A 77 -21.68 -7.38 -45.90
C LYS A 77 -22.28 -8.79 -45.95
N GLN A 78 -22.72 -9.33 -44.82
CA GLN A 78 -23.33 -10.66 -44.76
C GLN A 78 -24.45 -10.64 -43.73
N ASP A 79 -25.62 -10.19 -44.14
CA ASP A 79 -26.93 -10.75 -43.76
C ASP A 79 -28.05 -9.98 -44.48
N ILE A 80 -28.51 -10.55 -45.60
CA ILE A 80 -29.89 -10.40 -46.07
C ILE A 80 -30.62 -11.62 -45.51
N GLY A 81 -31.41 -11.41 -44.47
CA GLY A 81 -32.14 -12.49 -43.79
C GLY A 81 -32.92 -12.01 -42.57
N ASP A 82 -34.05 -11.36 -42.84
CA ASP A 82 -35.31 -11.33 -42.07
C ASP A 82 -35.34 -12.05 -40.69
N ASN A 83 -35.55 -11.31 -39.59
CA ASN A 83 -36.86 -11.14 -38.94
C ASN A 83 -36.70 -10.36 -37.61
N GLY A 84 -37.70 -9.55 -37.28
CA GLY A 84 -37.66 -8.61 -36.17
C GLY A 84 -37.70 -9.26 -34.79
N ASP A 85 -36.87 -8.74 -33.89
CA ASP A 85 -37.21 -8.45 -32.50
C ASP A 85 -36.21 -7.41 -31.96
N ASN A 86 -36.69 -6.20 -31.74
CA ASN A 86 -35.92 -5.08 -31.22
C ASN A 86 -35.66 -5.28 -29.72
N HIS A 87 -34.60 -6.00 -29.37
CA HIS A 87 -33.94 -5.85 -28.09
C HIS A 87 -32.71 -4.96 -28.29
N VAL A 88 -32.88 -3.67 -27.98
CA VAL A 88 -31.80 -2.68 -27.89
C VAL A 88 -30.92 -3.09 -26.71
N HIS A 89 -29.99 -4.01 -26.95
CA HIS A 89 -28.84 -4.21 -26.07
C HIS A 89 -27.79 -3.18 -26.48
N ASP A 90 -27.63 -2.23 -25.58
CA ASP A 90 -26.69 -1.12 -25.57
C ASP A 90 -25.38 -1.40 -26.31
N ALA A 91 -25.10 -0.62 -27.35
CA ALA A 91 -23.79 -0.56 -28.00
C ALA A 91 -22.63 -0.23 -27.02
N ASN A 92 -22.97 0.23 -25.82
CA ASN A 92 -22.04 0.43 -24.71
C ASN A 92 -21.53 -0.89 -24.10
N GLY A 93 -22.32 -1.97 -24.12
CA GLY A 93 -21.91 -3.26 -23.53
C GLY A 93 -20.84 -3.99 -24.36
N ALA A 94 -20.92 -3.91 -25.70
CA ALA A 94 -19.91 -4.49 -26.58
C ALA A 94 -18.56 -3.72 -26.54
N PHE A 95 -18.62 -2.42 -26.26
CA PHE A 95 -17.44 -1.57 -26.03
C PHE A 95 -16.76 -1.91 -24.70
N GLU A 96 -17.56 -2.17 -23.67
CA GLU A 96 -17.09 -2.63 -22.35
C GLU A 96 -16.39 -4.00 -22.45
N ASP A 97 -16.82 -4.83 -23.41
CA ASP A 97 -16.26 -6.15 -23.64
C ASP A 97 -14.86 -6.16 -24.31
N TRP A 98 -14.46 -5.13 -25.04
CA TRP A 98 -13.13 -5.10 -25.67
C TRP A 98 -12.07 -4.38 -24.82
N ILE A 99 -12.49 -3.35 -24.08
CA ILE A 99 -11.58 -2.60 -23.20
C ILE A 99 -11.02 -3.48 -22.10
N HIS A 100 -11.87 -4.29 -21.46
CA HIS A 100 -11.41 -5.15 -20.38
C HIS A 100 -10.38 -6.18 -20.87
N VAL A 101 -10.48 -6.65 -22.13
CA VAL A 101 -9.50 -7.57 -22.72
C VAL A 101 -8.15 -6.89 -22.97
N MET A 102 -8.17 -5.61 -23.36
CA MET A 102 -6.97 -4.81 -23.64
C MET A 102 -6.24 -4.37 -22.36
N ILE A 103 -7.00 -4.05 -21.30
CA ILE A 103 -6.48 -3.62 -19.99
C ILE A 103 -6.11 -4.82 -19.10
N LYS A 104 -6.59 -6.03 -19.41
CA LYS A 104 -6.26 -7.24 -18.63
C LYS A 104 -4.76 -7.55 -18.68
N GLY A 105 -4.08 -7.24 -17.58
CA GLY A 105 -2.64 -7.43 -17.40
C GLY A 105 -1.82 -6.14 -17.41
N SER A 106 -2.43 -4.96 -17.61
CA SER A 106 -1.74 -3.68 -17.44
C SER A 106 -1.82 -3.21 -15.99
N SER A 107 -0.67 -2.85 -15.39
CA SER A 107 -0.62 -2.16 -14.10
C SER A 107 -0.70 -0.65 -14.31
N VAL A 108 -1.16 0.08 -13.30
CA VAL A 108 -1.13 1.54 -13.28
C VAL A 108 0.33 1.99 -13.17
N TYR A 109 0.80 2.79 -14.13
CA TYR A 109 2.16 3.33 -14.10
C TYR A 109 2.20 4.52 -13.14
N ILE A 110 2.88 4.33 -12.02
CA ILE A 110 3.19 5.40 -11.06
C ILE A 110 4.61 5.88 -11.37
N PRO A 111 4.81 7.13 -11.83
CA PRO A 111 6.15 7.63 -12.10
C PRO A 111 6.98 7.58 -10.82
N LYS A 112 8.21 7.08 -10.94
CA LYS A 112 9.15 7.05 -9.81
C LYS A 112 9.40 8.50 -9.36
N SER A 113 9.00 8.81 -8.12
CA SER A 113 9.25 10.12 -7.53
C SER A 113 10.74 10.47 -7.69
N PRO A 114 11.08 11.69 -8.17
CA PRO A 114 12.47 12.10 -8.24
C PRO A 114 13.10 11.97 -6.84
N PRO A 115 14.37 11.56 -6.75
CA PRO A 115 15.05 11.49 -5.48
C PRO A 115 15.04 12.88 -4.85
N LYS A 116 14.43 13.00 -3.66
CA LYS A 116 14.43 14.27 -2.93
C LYS A 116 15.88 14.70 -2.68
N GLU A 117 16.24 15.87 -3.20
CA GLU A 117 17.53 16.49 -2.91
C GLU A 117 17.65 16.66 -1.39
N ARG A 118 18.72 16.12 -0.81
CA ARG A 118 18.92 16.17 0.64
C ARG A 118 19.27 17.62 1.00
N SER A 119 18.47 18.22 1.88
CA SER A 119 18.80 19.54 2.41
C SER A 119 20.07 19.46 3.26
N PRO A 120 20.91 20.51 3.27
CA PRO A 120 22.14 20.54 4.07
C PRO A 120 21.88 20.34 5.57
N GLU A 121 20.71 20.79 6.05
CA GLU A 121 20.28 20.57 7.44
C GLU A 121 20.10 19.09 7.77
N LEU A 122 19.58 18.29 6.83
CA LEU A 122 19.38 16.85 7.06
C LEU A 122 20.72 16.11 7.12
N GLU A 123 21.71 16.56 6.35
CA GLU A 123 23.05 15.95 6.37
C GLU A 123 23.78 16.22 7.69
N GLN A 124 23.65 17.45 8.23
CA GLN A 124 24.18 17.80 9.55
C GLN A 124 23.51 16.98 10.66
N ILE A 125 22.19 16.79 10.60
CA ILE A 125 21.47 15.93 11.55
C ILE A 125 21.94 14.47 11.42
N MET A 126 22.13 13.97 10.20
CA MET A 126 22.64 12.62 9.97
C MET A 126 24.06 12.43 10.50
N GLU A 127 24.93 13.41 10.33
CA GLU A 127 26.28 13.39 10.88
C GLU A 127 26.27 13.39 12.41
N GLY A 128 25.43 14.23 13.03
CA GLY A 128 25.22 14.24 14.47
C GLY A 128 24.70 12.91 15.01
N ILE A 129 23.76 12.26 14.31
CA ILE A 129 23.24 10.94 14.69
C ILE A 129 24.33 9.87 14.56
N LYS A 130 25.14 9.89 13.49
CA LYS A 130 26.25 8.95 13.30
C LYS A 130 27.31 9.10 14.39
N ALA A 131 27.67 10.33 14.75
CA ALA A 131 28.60 10.60 15.84
C ALA A 131 28.08 10.06 17.18
N GLN A 132 26.79 10.28 17.49
CA GLN A 132 26.16 9.75 18.70
C GLN A 132 26.11 8.22 18.74
N ILE A 133 25.92 7.57 17.59
CA ILE A 133 25.92 6.10 17.51
C ILE A 133 27.34 5.56 17.73
N ALA A 134 28.34 6.19 17.10
CA ALA A 134 29.74 5.81 17.27
C ALA A 134 30.20 5.96 18.72
N GLU A 135 29.84 7.06 19.38
CA GLU A 135 30.15 7.31 20.80
C GLU A 135 29.49 6.26 21.71
N LYS A 136 28.21 5.94 21.47
CA LYS A 136 27.51 4.88 22.23
C LYS A 136 28.15 3.51 22.07
N GLU A 137 28.67 3.21 20.88
CA GLU A 137 29.33 1.93 20.61
C GLU A 137 30.75 1.90 21.21
N TYR A 138 31.49 3.00 21.16
CA TYR A 138 32.77 3.16 21.86
C TYR A 138 32.59 2.95 23.38
N GLN A 139 31.59 3.60 23.98
CA GLN A 139 31.28 3.43 25.40
C GLN A 139 30.91 1.98 25.75
N ARG A 140 30.22 1.25 24.87
CA ARG A 140 29.95 -0.19 25.08
C ARG A 140 31.23 -1.01 25.05
N MET A 141 32.13 -0.77 24.09
CA MET A 141 33.39 -1.50 24.00
C MET A 141 34.29 -1.24 25.22
N VAL A 142 34.41 0.02 25.64
CA VAL A 142 35.28 0.42 26.76
C VAL A 142 34.69 0.08 28.13
N SER A 143 33.36 -0.01 28.26
CA SER A 143 32.69 -0.36 29.53
C SER A 143 33.08 -1.73 30.12
N SER A 144 33.71 -2.60 29.31
CA SER A 144 34.16 -3.94 29.74
C SER A 144 35.61 -4.01 30.21
N ILE A 145 36.40 -2.94 30.01
CA ILE A 145 37.87 -2.95 30.21
C ILE A 145 38.31 -2.08 31.41
N ASP A 146 37.51 -1.11 31.85
CA ASP A 146 37.83 -0.26 33.01
C ASP A 146 37.12 -0.75 34.29
N PRO A 147 37.79 -1.54 35.17
CA PRO A 147 37.28 -1.83 36.51
C PRO A 147 37.34 -0.62 37.46
N ASP A 148 38.18 0.39 37.19
CA ASP A 148 38.38 1.57 38.06
C ASP A 148 37.59 2.82 37.63
N ALA A 149 36.90 2.79 36.49
CA ALA A 149 35.81 3.75 36.20
C ALA A 149 34.52 3.44 36.99
N GLY A 150 34.56 2.43 37.87
CA GLY A 150 33.46 2.01 38.75
C GLY A 150 33.30 2.84 40.04
N SER A 151 34.24 3.75 40.39
CA SER A 151 34.12 4.59 41.58
C SER A 151 33.46 5.96 41.34
N GLY A 152 33.05 6.25 40.10
CA GLY A 152 32.25 7.41 39.75
C GLY A 152 30.91 6.97 39.19
N SER A 153 29.97 6.63 40.09
CA SER A 153 28.52 6.62 39.87
C SER A 153 28.11 6.80 38.41
N SER A 154 27.98 5.70 37.68
CA SER A 154 27.65 5.64 36.27
C SER A 154 26.36 6.40 35.97
N ILE A 155 26.46 7.67 35.60
CA ILE A 155 25.32 8.48 35.12
C ILE A 155 24.64 7.75 33.95
N ALA A 156 25.39 7.06 33.10
CA ALA A 156 24.85 6.24 32.01
C ALA A 156 24.11 4.97 32.49
N GLY A 157 24.52 4.38 33.62
CA GLY A 157 23.85 3.22 34.24
C GLY A 157 22.57 3.63 34.95
N SER A 158 22.62 4.71 35.73
CA SER A 158 21.45 5.34 36.35
C SER A 158 20.46 5.79 35.28
N ILE A 159 20.88 6.55 34.26
CA ILE A 159 20.00 6.99 33.17
C ILE A 159 19.40 5.80 32.41
N ARG A 160 20.14 4.71 32.19
CA ARG A 160 19.58 3.51 31.54
C ARG A 160 18.55 2.81 32.42
N GLN A 161 18.79 2.76 33.71
CA GLN A 161 17.85 2.22 34.69
C GLN A 161 16.62 3.13 34.79
N ASP A 162 16.80 4.44 34.95
CA ASP A 162 15.75 5.46 34.96
C ASP A 162 14.92 5.42 33.67
N VAL A 163 15.54 5.27 32.49
CA VAL A 163 14.81 5.16 31.22
C VAL A 163 14.05 3.84 31.11
N LYS A 164 14.57 2.74 31.67
CA LYS A 164 13.86 1.45 31.71
C LYS A 164 12.67 1.53 32.67
N GLU A 165 12.88 2.07 33.86
CA GLU A 165 11.83 2.31 34.87
C GLU A 165 10.77 3.27 34.34
N MET A 166 11.16 4.36 33.66
CA MET A 166 10.21 5.27 33.00
C MET A 166 9.40 4.58 31.90
N LYS A 167 10.00 3.66 31.14
CA LYS A 167 9.28 2.91 30.11
C LYS A 167 8.29 1.92 30.73
N GLU A 168 8.68 1.26 31.82
CA GLU A 168 7.82 0.34 32.56
C GLU A 168 6.65 1.08 33.21
N ILE A 169 6.92 2.20 33.89
CA ILE A 169 5.89 3.08 34.46
C ILE A 169 4.93 3.59 33.38
N LYS A 170 5.44 4.02 32.22
CA LYS A 170 4.60 4.46 31.10
C LYS A 170 3.71 3.34 30.58
N ALA A 171 4.23 2.12 30.46
CA ALA A 171 3.45 0.97 30.01
C ALA A 171 2.32 0.63 31.00
N HIS A 172 2.62 0.64 32.32
CA HIS A 172 1.61 0.42 33.34
C HIS A 172 0.57 1.55 33.41
N ALA A 173 0.99 2.81 33.28
CA ALA A 173 0.09 3.95 33.28
C ALA A 173 -0.91 3.92 32.11
N ILE A 174 -0.44 3.57 30.90
CA ILE A 174 -1.31 3.40 29.73
C ILE A 174 -2.33 2.29 29.97
N GLY A 175 -1.91 1.18 30.59
CA GLY A 175 -2.82 0.09 30.96
C GLY A 175 -3.92 0.53 31.91
N ILE A 176 -3.58 1.25 32.98
CA ILE A 176 -4.55 1.77 33.97
C ILE A 176 -5.54 2.74 33.30
N ILE A 177 -5.04 3.66 32.48
CA ILE A 177 -5.89 4.62 31.78
C ILE A 177 -6.88 3.91 30.84
N ASN A 178 -6.43 2.88 30.13
CA ASN A 178 -7.29 2.11 29.24
C ASN A 178 -8.43 1.41 30.00
N VAL A 179 -8.11 0.75 31.12
CA VAL A 179 -9.10 0.05 31.97
C VAL A 179 -10.11 1.04 32.56
N LEU A 180 -9.66 2.21 33.00
CA LEU A 180 -10.55 3.25 33.52
C LEU A 180 -11.45 3.81 32.43
N TYR A 181 -10.93 3.99 31.22
CA TYR A 181 -11.69 4.52 30.09
C TYR A 181 -12.80 3.56 29.66
N THR A 182 -12.49 2.28 29.48
CA THR A 182 -13.48 1.26 29.10
C THR A 182 -14.49 1.02 30.22
N GLY A 183 -14.04 0.99 31.48
CA GLY A 183 -14.92 0.92 32.65
C GLY A 183 -15.90 2.09 32.69
N ALA A 184 -15.42 3.33 32.56
CA ALA A 184 -16.29 4.52 32.55
C ALA A 184 -17.29 4.52 31.39
N ALA A 185 -16.85 4.09 30.19
CA ALA A 185 -17.72 3.94 29.03
C ALA A 185 -18.85 2.91 29.27
N VAL A 186 -18.53 1.75 29.84
CA VAL A 186 -19.54 0.73 30.16
C VAL A 186 -20.48 1.20 31.26
N PHE A 187 -19.95 1.83 32.32
CA PHE A 187 -20.77 2.38 33.40
C PHE A 187 -21.79 3.39 32.87
N THR A 188 -21.34 4.36 32.07
CA THR A 188 -22.21 5.39 31.50
C THR A 188 -23.23 4.81 30.51
N ALA A 189 -22.83 3.86 29.67
CA ALA A 189 -23.74 3.19 28.74
C ALA A 189 -24.85 2.42 29.47
N VAL A 190 -24.48 1.60 30.48
CA VAL A 190 -25.46 0.81 31.25
C VAL A 190 -26.33 1.71 32.11
N PHE A 191 -25.79 2.81 32.65
CA PHE A 191 -26.57 3.79 33.39
C PHE A 191 -27.66 4.45 32.50
N MET A 192 -27.31 4.84 31.26
CA MET A 192 -28.28 5.37 30.29
C MET A 192 -29.32 4.32 29.89
N ILE A 193 -28.88 3.11 29.57
CA ILE A 193 -29.77 2.00 29.16
C ILE A 193 -30.73 1.64 30.30
N SER A 194 -30.23 1.53 31.53
CA SER A 194 -31.07 1.24 32.70
C SER A 194 -32.12 2.33 32.96
N GLY A 195 -31.91 3.54 32.42
CA GLY A 195 -32.90 4.61 32.38
C GLY A 195 -34.22 4.22 31.71
N HIS A 196 -34.17 3.29 30.75
CA HIS A 196 -35.33 2.79 30.04
C HIS A 196 -36.06 1.64 30.76
N PHE A 197 -35.37 0.91 31.64
CA PHE A 197 -35.92 -0.29 32.28
C PHE A 197 -36.42 -0.08 33.71
N THR A 198 -35.94 0.96 34.40
CA THR A 198 -36.27 1.17 35.82
C THR A 198 -36.26 2.66 36.11
N GLU A 199 -37.25 3.16 36.85
CA GLU A 199 -37.33 4.58 37.24
C GLU A 199 -36.49 4.91 38.48
N ASP A 200 -36.24 3.92 39.35
CA ASP A 200 -35.45 4.08 40.57
C ASP A 200 -33.95 4.31 40.30
N LEU A 201 -33.43 5.45 40.78
CA LEU A 201 -32.02 5.81 40.66
C LEU A 201 -31.08 4.77 41.27
N GLY A 202 -31.42 4.22 42.44
CA GLY A 202 -30.57 3.24 43.14
C GLY A 202 -30.35 1.95 42.34
N LYS A 203 -31.41 1.44 41.69
CA LYS A 203 -31.33 0.24 40.84
C LYS A 203 -30.51 0.49 39.58
N ARG A 204 -30.61 1.70 38.99
CA ARG A 204 -29.80 2.11 37.82
C ARG A 204 -28.31 2.10 38.14
N VAL A 205 -27.93 2.70 39.26
CA VAL A 205 -26.53 2.74 39.71
C VAL A 205 -26.04 1.34 40.03
N LEU A 206 -26.85 0.50 40.69
CA LEU A 206 -26.47 -0.87 41.04
C LEU A 206 -26.22 -1.73 39.80
N LEU A 207 -27.06 -1.64 38.77
CA LEU A 207 -26.85 -2.36 37.50
C LEU A 207 -25.61 -1.85 36.74
N ALA A 208 -25.42 -0.53 36.66
CA ALA A 208 -24.25 0.06 36.01
C ALA A 208 -22.95 -0.33 36.72
N PHE A 209 -22.97 -0.36 38.06
CA PHE A 209 -21.82 -0.79 38.86
C PHE A 209 -21.52 -2.29 38.70
N LEU A 210 -22.54 -3.14 38.65
CA LEU A 210 -22.36 -4.57 38.40
C LEU A 210 -21.71 -4.83 37.03
N ALA A 211 -22.16 -4.13 35.99
CA ALA A 211 -21.55 -4.20 34.66
C ALA A 211 -20.11 -3.68 34.64
N PHE A 212 -19.82 -2.59 35.38
CA PHE A 212 -18.46 -2.06 35.56
C PHE A 212 -17.52 -3.10 36.20
N VAL A 213 -17.95 -3.78 37.26
CA VAL A 213 -17.14 -4.81 37.91
C VAL A 213 -16.83 -5.98 36.96
N LEU A 214 -17.82 -6.41 36.16
CA LEU A 214 -17.63 -7.49 35.18
C LEU A 214 -16.63 -7.12 34.09
N ILE A 215 -16.69 -5.89 33.56
CA ILE A 215 -15.75 -5.47 32.50
C ILE A 215 -14.32 -5.31 33.05
N VAL A 216 -14.16 -4.75 34.25
CA VAL A 216 -12.84 -4.62 34.89
C VAL A 216 -12.25 -6.00 35.16
N ALA A 217 -13.04 -6.97 35.63
CA ALA A 217 -12.59 -8.35 35.80
C ALA A 217 -12.19 -9.00 34.47
N CYS A 218 -12.96 -8.76 33.40
CA CYS A 218 -12.66 -9.24 32.06
C CYS A 218 -11.33 -8.66 31.53
N GLU A 219 -11.11 -7.36 31.70
CA GLU A 219 -9.85 -6.73 31.30
C GLU A 219 -8.66 -7.20 32.12
N ALA A 220 -8.81 -7.35 33.44
CA ALA A 220 -7.76 -7.89 34.31
C ALA A 220 -7.38 -9.32 33.92
N TYR A 221 -8.38 -10.15 33.58
CA TYR A 221 -8.16 -11.51 33.06
C TYR A 221 -7.41 -11.49 31.72
N LEU A 222 -7.82 -10.63 30.79
CA LEU A 222 -7.13 -10.44 29.51
C LEU A 222 -5.68 -9.99 29.74
N TYR A 223 -5.44 -9.03 30.63
CA TYR A 223 -4.09 -8.57 30.95
C TYR A 223 -3.22 -9.70 31.51
N SER A 224 -3.72 -10.46 32.49
CA SER A 224 -3.02 -11.63 33.05
C SER A 224 -2.68 -12.66 31.97
N ARG A 225 -3.61 -12.92 31.04
CA ARG A 225 -3.37 -13.82 29.90
C ARG A 225 -2.29 -13.30 28.95
N HIS A 226 -2.30 -12.02 28.61
CA HIS A 226 -1.29 -11.43 27.73
C HIS A 226 0.10 -11.48 28.36
N VAL A 227 0.20 -11.17 29.66
CA VAL A 227 1.46 -11.28 30.41
C VAL A 227 1.94 -12.73 30.52
N SER A 228 1.04 -13.68 30.79
CA SER A 228 1.37 -15.11 30.85
C SER A 228 1.81 -15.68 29.49
N ALA A 229 1.20 -15.21 28.40
CA ALA A 229 1.61 -15.57 27.04
C ALA A 229 2.98 -14.98 26.67
N ALA A 230 3.31 -13.78 27.14
CA ALA A 230 4.64 -13.18 26.96
C ALA A 230 5.72 -13.88 27.79
N ASN A 231 5.38 -14.38 28.98
CA ASN A 231 6.30 -15.10 29.88
C ASN A 231 6.44 -16.59 29.56
N THR A 232 5.59 -17.15 28.70
CA THR A 232 5.78 -18.50 28.18
C THR A 232 6.83 -18.41 27.06
N PRO A 233 8.04 -19.00 27.20
CA PRO A 233 9.00 -19.02 26.11
C PRO A 233 8.34 -19.74 24.93
N ALA A 234 8.12 -19.02 23.84
CA ALA A 234 7.52 -19.54 22.63
C ALA A 234 8.42 -20.66 22.08
N SER A 235 8.19 -21.91 22.49
CA SER A 235 8.77 -23.12 21.89
C SER A 235 8.10 -23.44 20.54
N ARG A 236 7.76 -22.40 19.77
CA ARG A 236 7.41 -22.52 18.36
C ARG A 236 8.48 -21.79 17.56
N GLY A 237 9.64 -22.43 17.52
CA GLY A 237 10.57 -22.22 16.42
C GLY A 237 9.83 -22.46 15.11
N ARG A 238 9.38 -21.39 14.47
CA ARG A 238 9.24 -21.37 13.02
C ARG A 238 10.64 -21.67 12.50
N LYS A 239 10.89 -22.94 12.19
CA LYS A 239 12.07 -23.36 11.42
C LYS A 239 12.01 -22.54 10.13
N LYS A 240 12.85 -21.50 10.05
CA LYS A 240 13.11 -20.85 8.77
C LYS A 240 13.61 -21.97 7.85
N PRO A 241 13.02 -22.16 6.65
CA PRO A 241 13.56 -23.14 5.72
C PRO A 241 15.04 -22.79 5.50
N LYS A 242 15.93 -23.74 5.77
CA LYS A 242 17.35 -23.57 5.48
C LYS A 242 17.45 -23.36 3.98
N LEU A 243 18.00 -22.22 3.55
CA LEU A 243 18.38 -22.06 2.16
C LEU A 243 19.47 -23.09 1.86
N PRO A 244 19.47 -23.71 0.67
CA PRO A 244 20.49 -24.67 0.27
C PRO A 244 21.89 -24.01 0.25
N ASP A 245 22.91 -24.78 0.60
CA ASP A 245 24.30 -24.34 0.84
C ASP A 245 25.00 -23.80 -0.43
N ASP A 246 24.32 -23.84 -1.57
CA ASP A 246 24.75 -23.43 -2.90
C ASP A 246 24.36 -21.98 -3.25
N VAL A 247 23.71 -21.25 -2.35
CA VAL A 247 23.42 -19.81 -2.53
C VAL A 247 24.55 -18.95 -1.97
N VAL A 248 25.54 -18.66 -2.80
CA VAL A 248 26.55 -17.62 -2.54
C VAL A 248 25.86 -16.25 -2.59
N ILE A 249 25.56 -15.68 -1.42
CA ILE A 249 25.10 -14.30 -1.31
C ILE A 249 26.31 -13.39 -1.56
N THR A 250 26.56 -13.06 -2.83
CA THR A 250 27.52 -12.02 -3.20
C THR A 250 26.93 -10.67 -2.81
N THR A 251 27.23 -10.20 -1.60
CA THR A 251 26.97 -8.81 -1.22
C THR A 251 27.93 -7.91 -2.01
N ARG A 252 27.50 -7.40 -3.17
CA ARG A 252 28.20 -6.28 -3.82
C ARG A 252 27.94 -5.01 -3.01
N SER A 253 28.91 -4.63 -2.17
CA SER A 253 28.98 -3.28 -1.64
C SER A 253 29.34 -2.34 -2.78
N PHE A 254 28.41 -1.47 -3.17
CA PHE A 254 28.70 -0.37 -4.09
C PHE A 254 29.53 0.68 -3.35
N VAL A 255 30.85 0.57 -3.44
CA VAL A 255 31.76 1.67 -3.13
C VAL A 255 31.60 2.69 -4.24
N LYS A 256 31.09 3.87 -3.90
CA LYS A 256 30.95 5.01 -4.79
C LYS A 256 32.34 5.64 -4.94
N ASP A 257 33.05 5.32 -6.01
CA ASP A 257 34.27 6.02 -6.38
C ASP A 257 33.94 7.49 -6.68
N LYS A 258 34.43 8.38 -5.81
CA LYS A 258 34.52 9.81 -6.08
C LYS A 258 35.62 9.99 -7.13
N SER A 259 35.23 10.28 -8.37
CA SER A 259 36.15 10.87 -9.34
C SER A 259 36.42 12.31 -8.95
N ALA A 260 37.70 12.67 -8.98
CA ALA A 260 38.28 13.97 -8.65
C ALA A 260 37.88 15.07 -9.64
#